data_AF-A0A1F3SJB8-F1
#
_entry.id   AF-A0A1F3SJB8-F1
#
_cell.length_a   1.000
_cell.length_b   1.000
_cell.length_c   1.000
_cell.angle_alpha   90.00
_cell.angle_beta   90.00
_cell.angle_gamma   90.00
#
_symmetry.space_group_name_H-M   'P 1'
#
loop_
_entity.id
_entity.type
_entity.pdbx_description
1 polymer ?
#
loop_
_entity_poly.entity_id
_entity_poly.type
_entity_poly.pdbx_seq_one_letter_code
_entity_poly.pdbx_strand_id
1 'polypeptide(L)'
;MPFDGLIFFPPLESLVRCAHGKQPIKGRGMTLVEQLKDVINEYFSKYPNTSINGLAMRSSVGATTLRRILSLEIKGDPSPHTVLNIASAISKEKRLSKLVQMFDGPMGELIRESFSTYVEVDAPHKFDPDLNEVLRDRLSYFVYKLTANRSGAREDEIFDLFGLPGVERLKKLRKENLVRLEGAQYHAVEKNFSLDLSVAKEHLPELVKFYRPENLDRGLNIFYTLSESLNEEAIKKVKAIQHEAAKKIYEIMNAPESDGTIPYFTVQLADVLGACEKREQGVLQ
;
A
#
# COMPACT_ATOMS: atom_id res chain seq x y z
N MET A 1 -22.91 -3.05 -37.16
CA MET A 1 -23.92 -3.48 -36.17
C MET A 1 -23.82 -2.52 -35.00
N PRO A 2 -24.88 -1.81 -34.59
CA PRO A 2 -24.82 -0.96 -33.40
C PRO A 2 -24.98 -1.83 -32.14
N PHE A 3 -24.14 -1.61 -31.15
CA PHE A 3 -24.25 -2.21 -29.83
C PHE A 3 -25.24 -1.37 -28.99
N ASP A 4 -26.49 -1.80 -28.96
CA ASP A 4 -27.44 -1.42 -27.92
C ASP A 4 -27.25 -2.35 -26.71
N GLY A 5 -26.46 -1.90 -25.74
CA GLY A 5 -26.14 -2.62 -24.52
C GLY A 5 -26.29 -1.74 -23.30
N LEU A 6 -27.53 -1.41 -22.93
CA LEU A 6 -27.86 -0.83 -21.62
C LEU A 6 -27.52 -1.86 -20.54
N ILE A 7 -26.43 -1.63 -19.81
CA ILE A 7 -26.08 -2.40 -18.61
C ILE A 7 -27.05 -1.98 -17.50
N PHE A 8 -28.01 -2.85 -17.22
CA PHE A 8 -29.01 -2.69 -16.16
C PHE A 8 -28.39 -3.12 -14.83
N PHE A 9 -28.07 -2.17 -13.95
CA PHE A 9 -27.71 -2.47 -12.56
C PHE A 9 -28.99 -2.67 -11.73
N PRO A 10 -29.16 -3.80 -11.00
CA PRO A 10 -30.30 -3.98 -10.12
C PRO A 10 -30.23 -3.02 -8.91
N PRO A 11 -31.39 -2.62 -8.34
CA PRO A 11 -31.43 -1.67 -7.23
C PRO A 11 -30.89 -2.28 -5.93
N LEU A 12 -29.97 -1.54 -5.30
CA LEU A 12 -29.37 -1.80 -3.98
C LEU A 12 -30.35 -1.43 -2.86
N GLU A 13 -31.47 -2.14 -2.75
CA GLU A 13 -32.41 -2.01 -1.64
C GLU A 13 -32.53 -3.34 -0.87
N SER A 14 -31.60 -3.60 0.06
CA SER A 14 -31.85 -4.59 1.14
C SER A 14 -30.89 -4.58 2.34
N LEU A 15 -30.05 -3.56 2.54
CA LEU A 15 -29.16 -3.50 3.72
C LEU A 15 -29.20 -2.13 4.41
N VAL A 16 -30.37 -1.76 4.93
CA VAL A 16 -30.50 -0.71 5.95
C VAL A 16 -31.28 -1.30 7.12
N ARG A 17 -30.54 -1.84 8.10
CA ARG A 17 -31.04 -1.99 9.47
C ARG A 17 -30.12 -1.24 10.41
N CYS A 18 -30.74 -0.29 11.09
CA CYS A 18 -30.17 0.65 12.03
C CYS A 18 -29.39 -0.01 13.16
N ALA A 19 -28.26 0.60 13.52
CA ALA A 19 -27.72 0.53 14.87
C ALA A 19 -27.60 1.96 15.41
N HIS A 20 -28.57 2.35 16.25
CA HIS A 20 -28.50 3.56 17.05
C HIS A 20 -27.46 3.39 18.17
N GLY A 21 -26.65 4.44 18.35
CA GLY A 21 -26.38 5.07 19.65
C GLY A 21 -25.67 4.25 20.72
N LYS A 22 -24.42 4.65 21.01
CA LYS A 22 -23.88 4.84 22.36
C LYS A 22 -22.56 5.61 22.25
N GLN A 23 -22.53 6.86 22.71
CA GLN A 23 -21.27 7.56 22.98
C GLN A 23 -20.68 6.98 24.28
N PRO A 24 -19.45 6.43 24.27
CA PRO A 24 -18.79 6.02 25.50
C PRO A 24 -18.15 7.23 26.19
N ILE A 25 -18.32 7.24 27.50
CA ILE A 25 -17.79 8.20 28.47
C ILE A 25 -16.25 8.16 28.42
N LYS A 26 -15.60 9.27 28.05
CA LYS A 26 -14.13 9.38 27.92
C LYS A 26 -13.43 9.37 29.28
N GLY A 27 -12.97 8.19 29.72
CA GLY A 27 -11.63 8.12 30.32
C GLY A 27 -10.62 8.56 29.27
N ARG A 28 -9.55 9.27 29.64
CA ARG A 28 -8.54 9.75 28.67
C ARG A 28 -7.84 8.53 28.07
N GLY A 29 -8.34 8.05 26.93
CA GLY A 29 -7.76 6.93 26.20
C GLY A 29 -6.34 7.26 25.77
N MET A 30 -5.46 6.25 25.81
CA MET A 30 -4.10 6.33 25.28
C MET A 30 -4.16 6.81 23.82
N THR A 31 -3.35 7.81 23.47
CA THR A 31 -3.21 8.33 22.11
C THR A 31 -2.22 7.49 21.30
N LEU A 32 -2.24 7.64 19.97
CA LEU A 32 -1.30 6.95 19.07
C LEU A 32 0.16 7.26 19.39
N VAL A 33 0.48 8.53 19.65
CA VAL A 33 1.86 8.97 19.93
C VAL A 33 2.34 8.44 21.28
N GLU A 34 1.46 8.43 22.29
CA GLU A 34 1.75 7.83 23.60
C GLU A 34 2.03 6.33 23.47
N GLN A 35 1.17 5.60 22.75
CA GLN A 35 1.37 4.18 22.52
C GLN A 35 2.68 3.87 21.79
N LEU A 36 2.99 4.65 20.73
CA LEU A 36 4.25 4.51 20.01
C LEU A 36 5.47 4.76 20.91
N LYS A 37 5.41 5.78 21.76
CA LYS A 37 6.46 6.06 22.72
C LYS A 37 6.67 4.88 23.67
N ASP A 38 5.59 4.30 24.19
CA ASP A 38 5.67 3.16 25.10
C ASP A 38 6.30 1.94 24.42
N VAL A 39 5.86 1.61 23.20
CA VAL A 39 6.41 0.51 22.40
C VAL A 39 7.92 0.71 22.11
N ILE A 40 8.33 1.94 21.76
CA ILE A 40 9.75 2.25 21.51
C ILE A 40 10.58 2.16 22.80
N ASN A 41 10.06 2.65 23.92
CA ASN A 41 10.75 2.59 25.21
C ASN A 41 10.90 1.14 25.73
N GLU A 42 9.86 0.32 25.56
CA GLU A 42 9.93 -1.10 25.87
C GLU A 42 11.02 -1.79 25.04
N TYR A 43 11.09 -1.46 23.75
CA TYR A 43 12.15 -1.96 22.88
C TYR A 43 13.56 -1.57 23.35
N PHE A 44 13.80 -0.32 23.73
CA PHE A 44 15.11 0.09 24.27
C PHE A 44 15.42 -0.56 25.61
N SER A 45 14.40 -0.79 26.45
CA SER A 45 14.56 -1.50 27.72
C SER A 45 14.99 -2.96 27.49
N LYS A 46 14.44 -3.61 26.45
CA LYS A 46 14.81 -4.97 26.05
C LYS A 46 16.17 -5.05 25.35
N TYR A 47 16.57 -3.99 24.64
CA TYR A 47 17.81 -3.93 23.87
C TYR A 47 18.66 -2.70 24.26
N PRO A 48 19.27 -2.68 25.46
CA PRO A 48 19.91 -1.49 26.03
C PRO A 48 21.11 -0.97 25.22
N ASN A 49 21.73 -1.82 24.39
CA ASN A 49 22.84 -1.42 23.51
C ASN A 49 22.38 -0.78 22.19
N THR A 50 21.08 -0.71 21.94
CA THR A 50 20.55 -0.04 20.74
C THR A 50 20.40 1.45 20.99
N SER A 51 21.04 2.27 20.16
CA SER A 51 20.81 3.72 20.14
C SER A 51 19.61 4.12 19.29
N ILE A 52 19.07 5.32 19.51
CA ILE A 52 18.02 5.92 18.65
C ILE A 52 18.43 5.92 17.18
N ASN A 53 19.69 6.21 16.88
CA ASN A 53 20.20 6.19 15.50
C ASN A 53 20.20 4.76 14.92
N GLY A 54 20.48 3.76 15.76
CA GLY A 54 20.39 2.35 15.36
C GLY A 54 18.97 1.91 15.02
N LEU A 55 17.96 2.37 15.79
CA LEU A 55 16.55 2.13 15.46
C LEU A 55 16.15 2.90 14.20
N ALA A 56 16.55 4.16 14.07
CA ALA A 56 16.28 5.01 12.91
C ALA A 56 16.73 4.36 11.59
N MET A 57 17.94 3.80 11.56
CA MET A 57 18.44 3.09 10.39
C MET A 57 17.62 1.84 10.08
N ARG A 58 17.23 1.05 11.10
CA ARG A 58 16.49 -0.20 10.89
C ARG A 58 15.04 0.01 10.48
N SER A 59 14.41 1.09 10.95
CA SER A 59 13.03 1.41 10.59
C SER A 59 12.94 2.31 9.36
N SER A 60 14.05 2.78 8.79
CA SER A 60 14.01 3.82 7.74
C SER A 60 13.18 5.05 8.14
N VAL A 61 13.16 5.38 9.44
CA VAL A 61 12.49 6.58 9.98
C VAL A 61 13.56 7.52 10.51
N GLY A 62 13.50 8.79 10.12
CA GLY A 62 14.48 9.78 10.55
C GLY A 62 14.64 9.84 12.08
N ALA A 63 15.88 9.85 12.56
CA ALA A 63 16.17 9.88 13.99
C ALA A 63 15.56 11.11 14.71
N THR A 64 15.37 12.22 13.99
CA THR A 64 14.67 13.41 14.47
C THR A 64 13.19 13.13 14.72
N THR A 65 12.52 12.39 13.85
CA THR A 65 11.12 11.95 14.02
C THR A 65 10.98 11.04 15.23
N LEU A 66 11.86 10.05 15.39
CA LEU A 66 11.85 9.17 16.56
C LEU A 66 12.05 9.94 17.87
N ARG A 67 12.97 10.91 17.90
CA ARG A 67 13.16 11.78 19.08
C ARG A 67 11.90 12.56 19.42
N ARG A 68 11.23 13.15 18.41
CA ARG A 68 9.97 13.89 18.59
C ARG A 68 8.82 13.00 19.10
N ILE A 69 8.76 11.75 18.67
CA ILE A 69 7.79 10.77 19.20
C ILE A 69 8.09 10.49 20.68
N LEU A 70 9.34 10.22 21.03
CA LEU A 70 9.76 9.94 22.41
C LEU A 70 9.55 11.13 23.36
N SER A 71 9.74 12.35 22.88
CA SER A 71 9.48 13.58 23.64
C SER A 71 8.01 14.02 23.63
N LEU A 72 7.13 13.35 22.87
CA LEU A 72 5.74 13.76 22.63
C LEU A 72 5.61 15.17 22.01
N GLU A 73 6.60 15.58 21.20
CA GLU A 73 6.67 16.90 20.56
C GLU A 73 6.30 16.88 19.06
N ILE A 74 5.87 15.74 18.54
CA ILE A 74 5.40 15.66 17.15
C ILE A 74 4.07 16.42 17.00
N LYS A 75 3.98 17.25 15.95
CA LYS A 75 2.75 17.98 15.64
C LYS A 75 1.81 17.07 14.84
N GLY A 76 0.76 16.59 15.49
CA GLY A 76 -0.23 15.68 14.91
C GLY A 76 0.25 14.23 14.87
N ASP A 77 -0.55 13.39 14.22
CA ASP A 77 -0.30 11.95 14.19
C ASP A 77 0.79 11.57 13.15
N PRO A 78 1.68 10.61 13.48
CA PRO A 78 2.60 10.02 12.50
C PRO A 78 1.84 9.40 11.33
N SER A 79 2.44 9.44 10.12
CA SER A 79 1.84 8.77 8.97
C SER A 79 1.74 7.26 9.19
N PRO A 80 0.74 6.57 8.61
CA PRO A 80 0.58 5.12 8.75
C PRO A 80 1.85 4.33 8.40
N HIS A 81 2.60 4.75 7.38
CA HIS A 81 3.90 4.15 7.03
C HIS A 81 4.97 4.36 8.09
N THR A 82 5.02 5.52 8.75
CA THR A 82 5.95 5.74 9.87
C THR A 82 5.67 4.75 10.99
N VAL A 83 4.38 4.59 11.34
CA VAL A 83 3.93 3.64 12.36
C VAL A 83 4.28 2.20 11.97
N LEU A 84 3.96 1.80 10.74
CA LEU A 84 4.26 0.48 10.20
C LEU A 84 5.75 0.16 10.17
N ASN A 85 6.58 1.13 9.75
CA ASN A 85 8.03 1.00 9.70
C ASN A 85 8.64 0.75 11.09
N ILE A 86 8.16 1.50 12.09
CA ILE A 86 8.58 1.32 13.48
C ILE A 86 8.11 -0.05 13.99
N ALA A 87 6.84 -0.40 13.75
CA ALA A 87 6.25 -1.68 14.12
C ALA A 87 7.07 -2.87 13.57
N SER A 88 7.39 -2.81 12.28
CA SER A 88 8.17 -3.84 11.57
C SER A 88 9.58 -3.96 12.13
N ALA A 89 10.28 -2.84 12.36
CA ALA A 89 11.64 -2.85 12.89
C ALA A 89 11.74 -3.37 14.34
N ILE A 90 10.75 -3.03 15.18
CA ILE A 90 10.71 -3.44 16.60
C ILE A 90 10.36 -4.93 16.73
N SER A 91 9.33 -5.38 16.00
CA SER A 91 8.85 -6.77 16.02
C SER A 91 9.74 -7.73 15.22
N LYS A 92 10.52 -7.21 14.27
CA LYS A 92 11.22 -7.99 13.22
C LYS A 92 10.25 -8.80 12.34
N GLU A 93 9.01 -8.35 12.21
CA GLU A 93 8.01 -8.95 11.32
C GLU A 93 7.77 -8.04 10.12
N LYS A 94 7.68 -8.64 8.92
CA LYS A 94 7.47 -7.93 7.64
C LYS A 94 6.09 -8.19 7.04
N ARG A 95 5.37 -9.21 7.55
CA ARG A 95 4.01 -9.53 7.10
C ARG A 95 2.98 -8.61 7.75
N LEU A 96 2.23 -7.91 6.91
CA LEU A 96 1.20 -6.96 7.35
C LEU A 96 0.13 -7.61 8.24
N SER A 97 -0.36 -8.80 7.86
CA SER A 97 -1.39 -9.51 8.62
C SER A 97 -0.96 -9.81 10.06
N LYS A 98 0.31 -10.19 10.26
CA LYS A 98 0.86 -10.43 11.59
C LYS A 98 1.12 -9.15 12.36
N LEU A 99 1.63 -8.11 11.70
CA LEU A 99 1.84 -6.81 12.34
C LEU A 99 0.53 -6.26 12.91
N VAL A 100 -0.59 -6.35 12.18
CA VAL A 100 -1.90 -5.91 12.67
C VAL A 100 -2.39 -6.71 13.88
N GLN A 101 -2.00 -7.97 14.01
CA GLN A 101 -2.35 -8.83 15.15
C GLN A 101 -1.43 -8.61 16.37
N MET A 102 -0.24 -8.06 16.16
CA MET A 102 0.76 -7.86 17.22
C MET A 102 0.55 -6.56 18.01
N PHE A 103 -0.15 -5.59 17.45
CA PHE A 103 -0.37 -4.28 18.07
C PHE A 103 -1.87 -4.04 18.21
N ASP A 104 -2.32 -3.78 19.43
CA ASP A 104 -3.69 -3.37 19.76
C ASP A 104 -3.80 -1.84 19.84
N GLY A 105 -4.97 -1.32 20.22
CA GLY A 105 -5.18 0.11 20.48
C GLY A 105 -5.02 1.01 19.24
N PRO A 106 -4.77 2.32 19.43
CA PRO A 106 -4.69 3.29 18.33
C PRO A 106 -3.68 2.93 17.23
N MET A 107 -2.56 2.33 17.60
CA MET A 107 -1.54 1.86 16.65
C MET A 107 -2.07 0.72 15.78
N GLY A 108 -2.69 -0.29 16.40
CA GLY A 108 -3.31 -1.40 15.69
C GLY A 108 -4.47 -0.97 14.79
N GLU A 109 -5.32 -0.07 15.30
CA GLU A 109 -6.43 0.54 14.56
C GLU A 109 -5.93 1.29 13.32
N LEU A 110 -4.94 2.17 13.46
CA LEU A 110 -4.39 2.92 12.33
C LEU A 110 -3.80 2.00 11.25
N ILE A 111 -3.02 0.99 11.64
CA ILE A 111 -2.42 0.04 10.68
C ILE A 111 -3.54 -0.75 10.00
N ARG A 112 -4.54 -1.23 10.74
CA ARG A 112 -5.66 -1.99 10.19
C ARG A 112 -6.47 -1.16 9.20
N GLU A 113 -6.81 0.08 9.54
CA GLU A 113 -7.60 0.96 8.66
C GLU A 113 -6.82 1.39 7.42
N SER A 114 -5.54 1.70 7.58
CA SER A 114 -4.70 2.20 6.47
C SER A 114 -4.27 1.11 5.50
N PHE A 115 -4.21 -0.14 5.96
CA PHE A 115 -3.69 -1.27 5.19
C PHE A 115 -4.68 -2.45 5.11
N SER A 116 -5.97 -2.22 5.40
CA SER A 116 -7.03 -3.24 5.42
C SER A 116 -7.09 -4.08 4.15
N THR A 117 -6.93 -3.47 2.97
CA THR A 117 -6.91 -4.17 1.67
C THR A 117 -5.86 -5.28 1.62
N TYR A 118 -4.72 -5.11 2.31
CA TYR A 118 -3.64 -6.09 2.33
C TYR A 118 -3.80 -7.11 3.45
N VAL A 119 -4.60 -6.80 4.47
CA VAL A 119 -4.77 -7.59 5.70
C VAL A 119 -5.98 -8.52 5.61
N GLU A 120 -7.08 -8.05 5.02
CA GLU A 120 -8.36 -8.79 4.94
C GLU A 120 -8.38 -9.91 3.89
N VAL A 121 -7.40 -9.89 3.00
CA VAL A 121 -7.30 -10.86 1.89
C VAL A 121 -6.44 -12.07 2.30
N ASP A 122 -5.87 -12.06 3.52
CA ASP A 122 -4.80 -12.99 3.97
C ASP A 122 -3.71 -13.20 2.91
N ALA A 123 -3.56 -12.18 2.06
CA ALA A 123 -2.57 -12.14 1.03
C ALA A 123 -1.21 -12.03 1.75
N PRO A 124 -0.19 -12.82 1.36
CA PRO A 124 1.12 -12.77 1.98
C PRO A 124 1.89 -11.50 1.55
N HIS A 125 1.26 -10.33 1.68
CA HIS A 125 1.88 -9.05 1.40
C HIS A 125 2.98 -8.79 2.40
N LYS A 126 4.19 -8.65 1.87
CA LYS A 126 5.35 -8.26 2.65
C LYS A 126 5.65 -6.80 2.38
N PHE A 127 5.72 -6.05 3.47
CA PHE A 127 6.30 -4.73 3.44
C PHE A 127 7.80 -4.87 3.75
N ASP A 128 8.64 -4.54 2.77
CA ASP A 128 10.09 -4.62 2.91
C ASP A 128 10.71 -3.23 2.65
N PRO A 129 11.22 -2.55 3.70
CA PRO A 129 11.86 -1.24 3.56
C PRO A 129 13.02 -1.24 2.55
N ASP A 130 13.78 -2.34 2.49
CA ASP A 130 14.95 -2.44 1.61
C ASP A 130 14.51 -2.55 0.15
N LEU A 131 13.48 -3.34 -0.11
CA LEU A 131 12.87 -3.43 -1.44
C LEU A 131 12.29 -2.09 -1.86
N ASN A 132 11.60 -1.40 -0.95
CA ASN A 132 10.99 -0.11 -1.22
C ASN A 132 12.02 0.96 -1.62
N GLU A 133 13.22 0.97 -1.04
CA GLU A 133 14.30 1.87 -1.46
C GLU A 133 14.81 1.52 -2.87
N VAL A 134 15.00 0.24 -3.19
CA VAL A 134 15.42 -0.19 -4.54
C VAL A 134 14.37 0.17 -5.59
N LEU A 135 13.10 -0.01 -5.25
CA LEU A 135 11.95 0.28 -6.12
C LEU A 135 11.55 1.76 -6.11
N ARG A 136 12.26 2.64 -5.41
CA ARG A 136 12.14 4.10 -5.63
C ARG A 136 12.65 4.49 -7.02
N ASP A 137 13.65 3.77 -7.53
CA ASP A 137 14.05 3.94 -8.92
C ASP A 137 12.93 3.45 -9.85
N ARG A 138 12.43 4.37 -10.68
CA ARG A 138 11.31 4.13 -11.60
C ARG A 138 11.55 2.90 -12.48
N LEU A 139 12.74 2.77 -13.07
CA LEU A 139 13.00 1.68 -14.00
C LEU A 139 13.13 0.34 -13.27
N SER A 140 13.77 0.33 -12.09
CA SER A 140 13.77 -0.83 -11.19
C SER A 140 12.33 -1.26 -10.84
N TYR A 141 11.44 -0.31 -10.52
CA TYR A 141 10.03 -0.61 -10.22
C TYR A 141 9.33 -1.34 -11.36
N PHE A 142 9.41 -0.82 -12.59
CA PHE A 142 8.72 -1.43 -13.73
C PHE A 142 9.29 -2.80 -14.10
N VAL A 143 10.61 -2.93 -14.12
CA VAL A 143 11.26 -4.22 -14.38
C VAL A 143 10.87 -5.24 -13.31
N TYR A 144 10.91 -4.84 -12.03
CA TYR A 144 10.49 -5.71 -10.93
C TYR A 144 9.02 -6.12 -11.09
N LYS A 145 8.13 -5.17 -11.38
CA LYS A 145 6.69 -5.43 -11.58
C LYS A 145 6.41 -6.41 -12.73
N LEU A 146 7.15 -6.33 -13.84
CA LEU A 146 7.04 -7.30 -14.93
C LEU A 146 7.53 -8.69 -14.54
N THR A 147 8.50 -8.81 -13.65
CA THR A 147 8.95 -10.12 -13.14
C THR A 147 8.09 -10.64 -11.98
N ALA A 148 7.29 -9.77 -11.34
CA ALA A 148 6.45 -10.07 -10.18
C ALA A 148 5.08 -10.63 -10.57
N ASN A 149 5.07 -11.63 -11.44
CA ASN A 149 3.86 -12.34 -11.84
C ASN A 149 4.12 -13.86 -11.97
N ARG A 150 3.10 -14.64 -12.36
CA ARG A 150 3.21 -16.10 -12.48
C ARG A 150 4.13 -16.56 -13.60
N SER A 151 4.07 -15.93 -14.77
CA SER A 151 4.86 -16.25 -15.96
C SER A 151 6.23 -15.56 -16.01
N GLY A 152 6.51 -14.62 -15.10
CA GLY A 152 7.75 -13.86 -15.09
C GLY A 152 7.86 -12.93 -16.30
N ALA A 153 9.08 -12.56 -16.64
CA ALA A 153 9.39 -11.80 -17.85
C ALA A 153 10.69 -12.29 -18.48
N ARG A 154 10.76 -12.29 -19.81
CA ARG A 154 12.00 -12.58 -20.54
C ARG A 154 12.85 -11.32 -20.72
N GLU A 155 14.15 -11.51 -20.97
CA GLU A 155 15.08 -10.39 -21.17
C GLU A 155 14.76 -9.60 -22.46
N ASP A 156 14.32 -10.27 -23.52
CA ASP A 156 13.87 -9.64 -24.77
C ASP A 156 12.62 -8.78 -24.55
N GLU A 157 11.64 -9.26 -23.79
CA GLU A 157 10.43 -8.48 -23.45
C GLU A 157 10.78 -7.20 -22.67
N ILE A 158 11.73 -7.29 -21.74
CA ILE A 158 12.22 -6.14 -20.98
C ILE A 158 12.99 -5.17 -21.90
N PHE A 159 13.80 -5.70 -22.82
CA PHE A 159 14.51 -4.90 -23.80
C PHE A 159 13.55 -4.18 -24.75
N ASP A 160 12.50 -4.84 -25.22
CA ASP A 160 11.52 -4.25 -26.13
C ASP A 160 10.75 -3.10 -25.47
N LEU A 161 10.49 -3.18 -24.16
CA LEU A 161 9.78 -2.14 -23.40
C LEU A 161 10.67 -1.00 -22.93
N PHE A 162 11.92 -1.27 -22.56
CA PHE A 162 12.78 -0.33 -21.83
C PHE A 162 14.18 -0.16 -22.41
N GLY A 163 14.51 -0.87 -23.48
CA GLY A 163 15.83 -0.91 -24.09
C GLY A 163 16.91 -1.46 -23.16
N LEU A 164 18.17 -1.12 -23.50
CA LEU A 164 19.34 -1.50 -22.73
C LEU A 164 19.27 -1.08 -21.24
N PRO A 165 18.78 0.13 -20.88
CA PRO A 165 18.64 0.50 -19.47
C PRO A 165 17.78 -0.47 -18.66
N GLY A 166 16.69 -1.00 -19.25
CA GLY A 166 15.83 -1.98 -18.56
C GLY A 166 16.56 -3.28 -18.26
N VAL A 167 17.33 -3.78 -19.24
CA VAL A 167 18.16 -4.98 -19.09
C VAL A 167 19.25 -4.78 -18.04
N GLU A 168 19.87 -3.60 -17.98
CA GLU A 168 20.84 -3.28 -16.93
C GLU A 168 20.21 -3.31 -15.54
N ARG A 169 18.98 -2.79 -15.39
CA ARG A 169 18.23 -2.87 -14.12
C ARG A 169 17.84 -4.29 -13.76
N LEU A 170 17.42 -5.11 -14.72
CA LEU A 170 17.17 -6.53 -14.50
C LEU A 170 18.41 -7.25 -13.95
N LYS A 171 19.58 -7.01 -14.56
CA LYS A 171 20.86 -7.58 -14.12
C LYS A 171 21.24 -7.12 -12.72
N LYS A 172 21.00 -5.85 -12.39
CA LYS A 172 21.20 -5.31 -11.04
C LYS A 172 20.28 -5.98 -10.01
N LEU A 173 18.98 -6.06 -10.30
CA LEU A 173 18.00 -6.73 -9.43
C LEU A 173 18.34 -8.20 -9.18
N ARG A 174 18.83 -8.91 -10.22
CA ARG A 174 19.34 -10.28 -10.08
C ARG A 174 20.58 -10.35 -9.17
N LYS A 175 21.54 -9.44 -9.35
CA LYS A 175 22.75 -9.37 -8.50
C LYS A 175 22.41 -9.12 -7.03
N GLU A 176 21.35 -8.36 -6.77
CA GLU A 176 20.83 -8.07 -5.43
C GLU A 176 19.91 -9.19 -4.87
N ASN A 177 19.77 -10.30 -5.60
CA ASN A 177 18.89 -11.44 -5.26
C ASN A 177 17.40 -11.06 -5.11
N LEU A 178 16.97 -9.99 -5.78
CA LEU A 178 15.58 -9.56 -5.80
C LEU A 178 14.78 -10.23 -6.92
N VAL A 179 15.48 -10.75 -7.94
CA VAL A 179 14.92 -11.49 -9.07
C VAL A 179 15.74 -12.76 -9.31
N ARG A 180 15.09 -13.87 -9.67
CA ARG A 180 15.69 -15.17 -10.00
C ARG A 180 15.43 -15.52 -11.46
N LEU A 181 16.34 -16.27 -12.07
CA LEU A 181 16.17 -16.82 -13.40
C LEU A 181 15.71 -18.27 -13.28
N GLU A 182 14.54 -18.59 -13.83
CA GLU A 182 13.95 -19.93 -13.89
C GLU A 182 13.74 -20.28 -15.37
N GLY A 183 14.58 -21.17 -15.90
CA GLY A 183 14.66 -21.41 -17.34
C GLY A 183 15.06 -20.14 -18.09
N ALA A 184 14.18 -19.62 -18.95
CA ALA A 184 14.37 -18.39 -19.72
C ALA A 184 13.63 -17.17 -19.14
N GLN A 185 12.96 -17.34 -17.99
CA GLN A 185 12.10 -16.31 -17.41
C GLN A 185 12.67 -15.80 -16.09
N TYR A 186 12.60 -14.49 -15.91
CA TYR A 186 12.97 -13.83 -14.68
C TYR A 186 11.74 -13.66 -13.80
N HIS A 187 11.83 -14.10 -12.55
CA HIS A 187 10.77 -13.99 -11.55
C HIS A 187 11.25 -13.19 -10.34
N ALA A 188 10.42 -12.23 -9.90
CA ALA A 188 10.64 -11.54 -8.65
C ALA A 188 10.59 -12.54 -7.48
N VAL A 189 11.47 -12.35 -6.50
CA VAL A 189 11.48 -13.17 -5.29
C VAL A 189 10.23 -12.95 -4.45
N GLU A 190 9.71 -11.71 -4.43
CA GLU A 190 8.44 -11.37 -3.79
C GLU A 190 7.46 -10.87 -4.85
N LYS A 191 6.40 -11.63 -5.10
CA LYS A 191 5.38 -11.29 -6.10
C LYS A 191 4.31 -10.37 -5.51
N ASN A 192 4.05 -10.48 -4.20
CA ASN A 192 3.02 -9.71 -3.50
C ASN A 192 3.66 -8.58 -2.68
N PHE A 193 4.42 -7.71 -3.33
CA PHE A 193 5.05 -6.58 -2.64
C PHE A 193 4.12 -5.37 -2.52
N SER A 194 4.36 -4.54 -1.52
CA SER A 194 3.71 -3.24 -1.33
C SER A 194 4.78 -2.15 -1.23
N LEU A 195 4.51 -0.97 -1.78
CA LEU A 195 5.40 0.20 -1.69
C LEU A 195 4.86 1.22 -0.69
N ASP A 196 5.74 2.10 -0.23
CA ASP A 196 5.32 3.32 0.43
C ASP A 196 4.43 4.16 -0.50
N LEU A 197 3.34 4.71 0.03
CA LEU A 197 2.42 5.54 -0.78
C LEU A 197 3.11 6.74 -1.44
N SER A 198 4.12 7.32 -0.78
CA SER A 198 4.93 8.40 -1.38
C SER A 198 5.71 7.93 -2.60
N VAL A 199 6.31 6.74 -2.54
CA VAL A 199 7.04 6.13 -3.65
C VAL A 199 6.07 5.68 -4.75
N ALA A 200 4.97 5.03 -4.39
CA ALA A 200 3.95 4.60 -5.34
C ALA A 200 3.38 5.79 -6.14
N LYS A 201 3.16 6.93 -5.47
CA LYS A 201 2.71 8.19 -6.11
C LYS A 201 3.68 8.68 -7.19
N GLU A 202 4.98 8.59 -6.96
CA GLU A 202 6.01 9.01 -7.93
C GLU A 202 5.98 8.18 -9.23
N HIS A 203 5.52 6.92 -9.15
CA HIS A 203 5.42 6.02 -10.30
C HIS A 203 4.13 6.17 -11.11
N LEU A 204 3.08 6.79 -10.56
CA LEU A 204 1.77 6.91 -11.21
C LEU A 204 1.82 7.55 -12.61
N PRO A 205 2.54 8.68 -12.83
CA PRO A 205 2.59 9.29 -14.16
C PRO A 205 3.17 8.36 -15.23
N GLU A 206 4.08 7.47 -14.86
CA GLU A 206 4.69 6.52 -15.79
C GLU A 206 3.78 5.32 -16.03
N LEU A 207 3.06 4.82 -15.01
CA LEU A 207 2.07 3.76 -15.16
C LEU A 207 0.99 4.14 -16.18
N VAL A 208 0.56 5.41 -16.16
CA VAL A 208 -0.43 5.93 -17.11
C VAL A 208 0.09 5.90 -18.55
N LYS A 209 1.41 6.01 -18.80
CA LYS A 209 1.96 5.90 -20.17
C LYS A 209 1.85 4.50 -20.75
N PHE A 210 1.73 3.47 -19.91
CA PHE A 210 1.49 2.09 -20.34
C PHE A 210 0.00 1.81 -20.63
N TYR A 211 -0.89 2.74 -20.32
CA TYR A 211 -2.29 2.62 -20.68
C TYR A 211 -2.44 2.69 -22.21
N ARG A 212 -3.17 1.72 -22.77
CA ARG A 212 -3.38 1.56 -24.23
C ARG A 212 -4.87 1.75 -24.56
N PRO A 213 -5.34 2.95 -24.88
CA PRO A 213 -6.77 3.20 -25.14
C PRO A 213 -7.36 2.26 -26.20
N GLU A 214 -6.58 1.86 -27.20
CA GLU A 214 -6.95 0.93 -28.27
C GLU A 214 -7.36 -0.47 -27.78
N ASN A 215 -7.04 -0.83 -26.53
CA ASN A 215 -7.45 -2.09 -25.92
C ASN A 215 -8.85 -2.01 -25.26
N LEU A 216 -9.51 -0.84 -25.26
CA LEU A 216 -10.89 -0.68 -24.76
C LEU A 216 -11.89 -1.53 -25.56
N ASP A 217 -11.81 -1.48 -26.89
CA ASP A 217 -12.72 -2.24 -27.78
C ASP A 217 -12.58 -3.76 -27.63
N ARG A 218 -11.44 -4.19 -27.08
CA ARG A 218 -11.12 -5.61 -26.82
C ARG A 218 -11.55 -6.06 -25.42
N GLY A 219 -12.12 -5.17 -24.60
CA GLY A 219 -12.47 -5.45 -23.21
C GLY A 219 -11.27 -5.72 -22.30
N LEU A 220 -10.06 -5.38 -22.74
CA LEU A 220 -8.82 -5.60 -21.97
C LEU A 220 -8.48 -4.42 -21.05
N ASN A 221 -9.08 -3.25 -21.33
CA ASN A 221 -8.92 -2.04 -20.54
C ASN A 221 -10.28 -1.48 -20.10
N ILE A 222 -10.26 -0.67 -19.06
CA ILE A 222 -11.40 0.13 -18.59
C ILE A 222 -10.89 1.52 -18.20
N PHE A 223 -11.68 2.54 -18.47
CA PHE A 223 -11.39 3.91 -18.05
C PHE A 223 -12.67 4.63 -17.67
N TYR A 224 -12.71 5.20 -16.47
CA TYR A 224 -13.79 6.06 -16.00
C TYR A 224 -13.21 7.11 -15.05
N THR A 225 -13.79 8.29 -15.09
CA THR A 225 -13.53 9.36 -14.13
C THR A 225 -14.87 9.75 -13.50
N LEU A 226 -14.89 9.83 -12.18
CA LEU A 226 -16.08 10.22 -11.42
C LEU A 226 -15.66 11.37 -10.48
N SER A 227 -16.45 12.44 -10.45
CA SER A 227 -16.17 13.61 -9.64
C SER A 227 -17.48 14.17 -9.10
N GLU A 228 -17.61 14.27 -7.78
CA GLU A 228 -18.76 14.85 -7.10
C GLU A 228 -18.36 15.32 -5.69
N SER A 229 -19.12 16.24 -5.11
CA SER A 229 -19.01 16.66 -3.71
C SER A 229 -19.73 15.65 -2.80
N LEU A 230 -18.97 14.89 -2.02
CA LEU A 230 -19.50 13.88 -1.11
C LEU A 230 -19.26 14.27 0.35
N ASN A 231 -20.20 13.91 1.23
CA ASN A 231 -19.97 13.96 2.67
C ASN A 231 -19.11 12.76 3.13
N GLU A 232 -18.57 12.82 4.36
CA GLU A 232 -17.68 11.78 4.90
C GLU A 232 -18.30 10.38 4.88
N GLU A 233 -19.59 10.26 5.22
CA GLU A 233 -20.30 8.98 5.23
C GLU A 233 -20.43 8.37 3.84
N ALA A 234 -20.69 9.19 2.82
CA ALA A 234 -20.69 8.76 1.42
C ALA A 234 -19.29 8.36 0.96
N ILE A 235 -18.25 9.10 1.34
CA ILE A 235 -16.85 8.75 1.05
C ILE A 235 -16.49 7.38 1.65
N LYS A 236 -16.88 7.12 2.91
CA LYS A 236 -16.67 5.81 3.57
C LYS A 236 -17.37 4.69 2.81
N LYS A 237 -18.61 4.89 2.37
CA LYS A 237 -19.36 3.89 1.57
C LYS A 237 -18.68 3.61 0.23
N VAL A 238 -18.24 4.65 -0.49
CA VAL A 238 -17.49 4.49 -1.74
C VAL A 238 -16.22 3.68 -1.49
N LYS A 239 -15.42 4.05 -0.49
CA LYS A 239 -14.19 3.31 -0.12
C LYS A 239 -14.49 1.85 0.19
N ALA A 240 -15.54 1.54 0.96
CA ALA A 240 -15.92 0.16 1.27
C ALA A 240 -16.21 -0.68 0.01
N ILE A 241 -16.92 -0.11 -0.97
CA ILE A 241 -17.18 -0.78 -2.26
C ILE A 241 -15.87 -1.01 -3.02
N GLN A 242 -14.97 -0.02 -3.04
CA GLN A 242 -13.67 -0.15 -3.70
C GLN A 242 -12.80 -1.23 -3.05
N HIS A 243 -12.78 -1.31 -1.72
CA HIS A 243 -12.10 -2.38 -0.99
C HIS A 243 -12.67 -3.77 -1.33
N GLU A 244 -14.00 -3.92 -1.34
CA GLU A 244 -14.64 -5.18 -1.71
C GLU A 244 -14.32 -5.59 -3.16
N ALA A 245 -14.33 -4.63 -4.09
CA ALA A 245 -13.96 -4.88 -5.48
C ALA A 245 -12.49 -5.31 -5.60
N ALA A 246 -11.57 -4.63 -4.92
CA ALA A 246 -10.15 -4.99 -4.91
C ALA A 246 -9.92 -6.41 -4.38
N LYS A 247 -10.64 -6.81 -3.31
CA LYS A 247 -10.59 -8.17 -2.77
C LYS A 247 -11.05 -9.21 -3.81
N LYS A 248 -12.19 -9.00 -4.46
CA LYS A 248 -12.69 -9.91 -5.51
C LYS A 248 -11.74 -10.01 -6.70
N ILE A 249 -11.15 -8.89 -7.13
CA ILE A 249 -10.13 -8.89 -8.19
C ILE A 249 -8.91 -9.71 -7.76
N TYR A 250 -8.43 -9.53 -6.53
CA TYR A 250 -7.31 -10.31 -6.01
C TYR A 250 -7.60 -11.82 -5.98
N GLU A 251 -8.79 -12.21 -5.53
CA GLU A 251 -9.23 -13.61 -5.52
C GLU A 251 -9.21 -14.20 -6.95
N ILE A 252 -9.72 -13.47 -7.94
CA ILE A 252 -9.66 -13.87 -9.36
C ILE A 252 -8.21 -13.98 -9.85
N MET A 253 -7.38 -12.97 -9.59
CA MET A 253 -5.96 -12.97 -10.00
C MET A 253 -5.16 -14.12 -9.38
N ASN A 254 -5.61 -14.64 -8.24
CA ASN A 254 -4.96 -15.77 -7.55
C ASN A 254 -5.63 -17.12 -7.82
N ALA A 255 -6.74 -17.17 -8.55
CA ALA A 255 -7.37 -18.43 -8.94
C ALA A 255 -6.49 -19.19 -9.95
N PRO A 256 -6.31 -20.52 -9.84
CA PRO A 256 -5.53 -21.32 -10.79
C PRO A 256 -6.02 -21.22 -12.24
N GLU A 257 -7.34 -21.10 -12.44
CA GLU A 257 -7.97 -20.95 -13.75
C GLU A 257 -7.66 -19.61 -14.44
N SER A 258 -7.15 -18.63 -13.69
CA SER A 258 -6.75 -17.32 -14.21
C SER A 258 -5.29 -17.29 -14.68
N ASP A 259 -4.60 -18.44 -14.69
CA ASP A 259 -3.22 -18.54 -15.18
C ASP A 259 -3.10 -18.14 -16.65
N GLY A 260 -2.16 -17.23 -16.93
CA GLY A 260 -1.94 -16.71 -18.27
C GLY A 260 -0.59 -16.02 -18.44
N THR A 261 -0.27 -15.69 -19.69
CA THR A 261 0.99 -15.05 -20.08
C THR A 261 0.86 -13.53 -20.26
N ILE A 262 -0.33 -12.97 -20.09
CA ILE A 262 -0.56 -11.54 -20.28
C ILE A 262 -0.28 -10.82 -18.94
N PRO A 263 0.70 -9.90 -18.88
CA PRO A 263 0.93 -9.09 -17.70
C PRO A 263 -0.24 -8.12 -17.53
N TYR A 264 -1.08 -8.37 -16.53
CA TYR A 264 -2.21 -7.51 -16.17
C TYR A 264 -1.88 -6.71 -14.91
N PHE A 265 -2.25 -5.43 -14.90
CA PHE A 265 -2.23 -4.61 -13.69
C PHE A 265 -3.46 -3.71 -13.66
N THR A 266 -3.92 -3.40 -12.46
CA THR A 266 -4.96 -2.40 -12.21
C THR A 266 -4.50 -1.47 -11.09
N VAL A 267 -4.90 -0.20 -11.18
CA VAL A 267 -4.65 0.81 -10.15
C VAL A 267 -5.95 1.55 -9.93
N GLN A 268 -6.42 1.55 -8.68
CA GLN A 268 -7.60 2.29 -8.25
C GLN A 268 -7.17 3.40 -7.29
N LEU A 269 -7.57 4.62 -7.59
CA LEU A 269 -7.27 5.80 -6.80
C LEU A 269 -8.57 6.52 -6.45
N ALA A 270 -8.67 6.98 -5.20
CA ALA A 270 -9.73 7.85 -4.74
C ALA A 270 -9.12 8.88 -3.79
N ASP A 271 -9.43 10.16 -4.00
CA ASP A 271 -8.92 11.25 -3.20
C ASP A 271 -9.96 12.40 -3.14
N VAL A 272 -9.81 13.29 -2.17
CA VAL A 272 -10.64 14.49 -2.04
C VAL A 272 -9.87 15.69 -2.59
N LEU A 273 -10.39 16.31 -3.65
CA LEU A 273 -9.79 17.51 -4.23
C LEU A 273 -10.05 18.72 -3.33
N GLY A 274 -8.99 19.39 -2.87
CA GLY A 274 -9.08 20.69 -2.19
C GLY A 274 -9.41 20.67 -0.70
N ALA A 275 -9.73 19.51 -0.11
CA ALA A 275 -9.86 19.37 1.35
C ALA A 275 -8.48 19.16 2.00
N CYS A 276 -7.69 20.24 2.08
CA CYS A 276 -6.58 20.28 3.01
C CYS A 276 -7.16 20.72 4.34
N GLU A 277 -7.19 19.84 5.36
CA GLU A 277 -7.61 20.23 6.70
C GLU A 277 -6.86 21.51 7.11
N LYS A 278 -7.62 22.56 7.44
CA LYS A 278 -7.07 23.67 8.22
C LYS A 278 -6.62 23.06 9.53
N ARG A 279 -5.32 22.75 9.65
CA ARG A 279 -4.69 22.51 10.95
C ARG A 279 -5.10 23.69 11.82
N GLU A 280 -5.85 23.44 12.87
CA GLU A 280 -6.20 24.46 13.85
C GLU A 280 -4.91 25.14 14.30
N GLN A 281 -4.65 26.34 13.76
CA GLN A 281 -3.63 27.22 14.29
C GLN A 281 -4.18 27.63 15.65
N GLY A 282 -3.64 27.01 16.70
CA GLY A 282 -3.89 27.43 18.07
C GLY A 282 -3.63 28.92 18.17
N VAL A 283 -4.71 29.70 18.26
CA VAL A 283 -4.66 31.10 18.67
C VAL A 283 -4.34 31.05 20.16
N LEU A 284 -3.07 31.30 20.48
CA LEU A 284 -2.67 31.73 21.81
C LEU A 284 -3.45 33.01 22.12
N GLN A 285 -4.31 32.95 23.14
CA GLN A 285 -4.82 34.13 23.83
C GLN A 285 -3.69 34.81 24.61
#